data_AF-A0A6P7H9K8-F1
#
_entry.id   AF-A0A6P7H9K8-F1
#
_cell.length_a   1.000
_cell.length_b   1.000
_cell.length_c   1.000
_cell.angle_alpha   90.00
_cell.angle_beta   90.00
_cell.angle_gamma   90.00
#
_symmetry.space_group_name_H-M   'P 1'
#
loop_
_entity.id
_entity.type
_entity.pdbx_description
1 polymer ?
#
loop_
_entity_poly.entity_id
_entity_poly.type
_entity_poly.pdbx_seq_one_letter_code
_entity_poly.pdbx_strand_id
1 'polypeptide(L)'
;QKVFEELIDILGPDRRVFPDDLPQMKYLERVVKETLRLFPAVPLLARTLQDDIDAGDMVFPSGSSVLVGTVFVHRNPVHWPDPLKFDPDRFLPENAAKRHPCTYIPFSYGPRNCI
;
A
#
# COMPACT_ATOMS: atom_id res chain seq x y z
N GLN A 1 -13.98 -7.17 15.17
CA GLN A 1 -14.31 -6.57 16.47
C GLN A 1 -13.63 -5.21 16.65
N LYS A 2 -12.30 -5.09 16.68
CA LYS A 2 -11.57 -3.81 16.88
C LYS A 2 -12.04 -2.60 16.05
N VAL A 3 -12.30 -2.76 14.75
CA VAL A 3 -12.84 -1.67 13.90
C VAL A 3 -14.19 -1.19 14.41
N PHE A 4 -15.07 -2.11 14.78
CA PHE A 4 -16.40 -1.77 15.29
C PHE A 4 -16.30 -1.00 16.62
N GLU A 5 -15.42 -1.45 17.53
CA GLU A 5 -15.16 -0.76 18.80
C GLU A 5 -14.64 0.67 18.55
N GLU A 6 -13.64 0.84 17.68
CA GLU A 6 -13.15 2.17 17.28
C GLU A 6 -14.27 3.07 16.73
N LEU A 7 -15.13 2.53 15.87
CA LEU A 7 -16.22 3.31 15.28
C LEU A 7 -17.28 3.69 16.32
N ILE A 8 -17.60 2.80 17.27
CA ILE A 8 -18.51 3.11 18.37
C ILE A 8 -17.92 4.18 19.29
N ASP A 9 -16.62 4.14 19.58
CA ASP A 9 -15.95 5.13 20.42
C ASP A 9 -15.94 6.53 19.77
N ILE A 10 -15.76 6.61 18.44
CA ILE A 10 -15.72 7.88 17.70
C ILE A 10 -17.12 8.45 17.42
N LEU A 11 -18.06 7.57 17.05
CA LEU A 11 -19.36 7.98 16.50
C LEU A 11 -20.49 7.86 17.52
N GLY A 12 -20.40 6.95 18.48
CA GLY A 12 -21.56 6.46 19.23
C GLY A 12 -22.44 5.52 18.37
N PRO A 13 -23.56 5.02 18.93
CA PRO A 13 -24.36 3.99 18.28
C PRO A 13 -25.14 4.45 17.05
N ASP A 14 -25.61 5.71 17.01
CA ASP A 14 -26.64 6.16 16.05
C ASP A 14 -26.25 7.41 15.24
N ARG A 15 -25.00 7.91 15.40
CA ARG A 15 -24.54 9.10 14.66
C ARG A 15 -24.17 8.74 13.22
N ARG A 16 -24.55 9.61 12.28
CA ARG A 16 -24.07 9.52 10.89
C ARG A 16 -22.59 9.87 10.78
N VAL A 17 -21.89 9.21 9.85
CA VAL A 17 -20.48 9.50 9.52
C VAL A 17 -20.38 10.75 8.65
N PHE A 18 -19.46 11.64 8.99
CA PHE A 18 -19.07 12.80 8.20
C PHE A 18 -17.57 12.76 7.85
N PRO A 19 -17.12 13.47 6.81
CA PRO A 19 -15.70 13.48 6.41
C PRO A 19 -14.73 13.85 7.53
N ASP A 20 -15.13 14.74 8.44
CA ASP A 20 -14.31 15.20 9.58
C ASP A 20 -14.06 14.11 10.63
N ASP A 21 -14.79 12.99 10.58
CA ASP A 21 -14.57 11.84 11.45
C ASP A 21 -13.41 10.95 10.97
N LEU A 22 -13.13 10.94 9.66
CA LEU A 22 -12.14 10.05 9.04
C LEU A 22 -10.74 10.15 9.66
N PRO A 23 -10.21 11.34 10.03
CA PRO A 23 -8.92 11.44 10.68
C PRO A 23 -8.82 10.67 12.00
N GLN A 24 -9.94 10.36 12.66
CA GLN A 24 -9.95 9.62 13.94
C GLN A 24 -9.96 8.09 13.74
N MET A 25 -10.35 7.59 12.56
CA MET A 25 -10.52 6.15 12.26
C MET A 25 -9.20 5.44 11.95
N LYS A 26 -8.24 5.49 12.89
CA LYS A 26 -6.84 5.08 12.68
C LYS A 26 -6.68 3.57 12.49
N TYR A 27 -7.39 2.74 13.23
CA TYR A 27 -7.34 1.29 13.10
C TYR A 27 -8.03 0.85 11.80
N LEU A 28 -9.17 1.44 11.45
CA LEU A 28 -9.82 1.22 10.16
C LEU A 28 -8.89 1.58 8.99
N GLU A 29 -8.22 2.73 9.05
CA GLU A 29 -7.25 3.13 8.02
C GLU A 29 -6.14 2.07 7.85
N ARG A 30 -5.61 1.55 8.97
CA ARG A 30 -4.60 0.48 8.95
C ARG A 30 -5.13 -0.84 8.38
N VAL A 31 -6.38 -1.20 8.67
CA VAL A 31 -7.06 -2.37 8.10
C VAL A 31 -7.21 -2.24 6.59
N VAL A 32 -7.65 -1.07 6.10
CA VAL A 32 -7.74 -0.79 4.65
C VAL A 32 -6.36 -0.90 4.00
N LYS A 33 -5.32 -0.31 4.61
CA LYS A 33 -3.95 -0.38 4.08
C LYS A 33 -3.42 -1.81 4.00
N GLU A 34 -3.63 -2.62 5.05
CA GLU A 34 -3.21 -4.02 5.06
C GLU A 34 -4.00 -4.88 4.07
N THR A 35 -5.28 -4.55 3.85
CA THR A 35 -6.09 -5.18 2.81
C THR A 35 -5.53 -4.89 1.43
N LEU A 36 -5.20 -3.64 1.12
CA LEU A 36 -4.60 -3.25 -0.16
C LEU A 36 -3.18 -3.80 -0.35
N ARG A 37 -2.45 -4.06 0.74
CA ARG A 37 -1.15 -4.74 0.68
C ARG A 37 -1.30 -6.20 0.24
N LEU A 38 -2.21 -6.94 0.86
CA LEU A 38 -2.39 -8.36 0.57
C LEU A 38 -3.16 -8.59 -0.73
N PHE A 39 -4.11 -7.71 -1.02
CA PHE A 39 -5.06 -7.80 -2.13
C PHE A 39 -5.09 -6.48 -2.91
N PRO A 40 -3.98 -6.12 -3.59
CA PRO A 40 -3.94 -4.90 -4.39
C PRO A 40 -4.95 -5.01 -5.54
N ALA A 41 -5.70 -3.93 -5.78
CA ALA A 41 -6.67 -3.87 -6.89
C ALA A 41 -5.99 -4.09 -8.25
N VAL A 42 -4.75 -3.62 -8.40
CA VAL A 42 -3.90 -3.83 -9.58
C VAL A 42 -2.61 -4.54 -9.15
N PRO A 43 -2.51 -5.88 -9.26
CA PRO A 43 -1.36 -6.64 -8.77
C PRO A 43 -0.11 -6.51 -9.65
N LEU A 44 -0.27 -6.19 -10.94
CA LEU A 44 0.80 -6.01 -11.93
C LEU A 44 0.56 -4.71 -12.71
N LEU A 45 1.58 -3.87 -12.86
CA LEU A 45 1.52 -2.65 -13.67
C LEU A 45 2.52 -2.73 -14.83
N ALA A 46 2.04 -2.59 -16.06
CA ALA A 46 2.88 -2.55 -17.25
C ALA A 46 3.35 -1.13 -17.59
N ARG A 47 4.58 -1.00 -18.10
CA ARG A 47 5.16 0.22 -18.65
C ARG A 47 5.95 -0.11 -19.91
N THR A 48 5.89 0.76 -20.91
CA THR A 48 6.77 0.70 -22.08
C THR A 48 7.81 1.80 -21.96
N LEU A 49 9.10 1.41 -21.98
CA LEU A 49 10.19 2.36 -21.88
C LEU A 49 10.29 3.20 -23.15
N GLN A 50 10.46 4.51 -23.00
CA GLN A 50 10.66 5.43 -24.12
C GLN A 50 12.15 5.61 -24.45
N ASP A 51 13.00 5.45 -23.44
CA ASP A 51 14.44 5.59 -23.52
C ASP A 51 15.10 4.40 -22.82
N ASP A 52 16.38 4.18 -23.10
CA ASP A 52 17.19 3.21 -22.36
C ASP A 52 17.26 3.61 -20.87
N ILE A 53 17.05 2.64 -19.98
CA ILE A 53 17.20 2.84 -18.52
C ILE A 53 18.42 2.06 -18.04
N ASP A 54 19.43 2.78 -17.57
CA ASP A 54 20.55 2.20 -16.83
C ASP A 54 20.11 1.89 -15.39
N ALA A 55 20.14 0.61 -15.03
CA ALA A 55 19.82 0.10 -13.70
C ALA A 55 21.07 -0.39 -12.94
N GLY A 56 22.24 0.13 -13.31
CA GLY A 56 23.55 -0.23 -12.74
C GLY A 56 24.19 -1.36 -13.54
N ASP A 57 23.98 -2.60 -13.11
CA ASP A 57 24.61 -3.77 -13.73
C ASP A 57 23.96 -4.18 -15.07
N MET A 58 22.86 -3.52 -15.44
CA MET A 58 22.14 -3.79 -16.67
C MET A 58 21.47 -2.54 -17.25
N VAL A 59 21.32 -2.53 -18.57
CA VAL A 59 20.54 -1.53 -19.30
C VAL A 59 19.26 -2.18 -19.80
N PHE A 60 18.12 -1.57 -19.50
CA PHE A 60 16.83 -1.91 -20.10
C PHE A 60 16.64 -1.08 -21.38
N PRO A 61 16.58 -1.70 -22.57
CA PRO A 61 16.47 -0.96 -23.83
C PRO A 61 15.14 -0.23 -23.98
N SER A 62 15.14 0.90 -24.69
CA SER A 62 13.95 1.58 -25.18
C SER A 62 13.04 0.61 -25.95
N GLY A 63 11.73 0.81 -25.83
CA GLY A 63 10.71 -0.08 -26.38
C GLY A 63 10.42 -1.33 -25.54
N SER A 64 11.24 -1.64 -24.53
CA SER A 64 10.98 -2.77 -23.63
C SER A 64 9.69 -2.59 -22.85
N SER A 65 8.98 -3.70 -22.63
CA SER A 65 7.85 -3.75 -21.69
C SER A 65 8.31 -4.22 -20.33
N VAL A 66 8.10 -3.39 -19.31
CA VAL A 66 8.45 -3.68 -17.90
C VAL A 66 7.17 -3.91 -17.11
N LEU A 67 7.15 -4.99 -16.33
CA LEU A 67 6.08 -5.30 -15.39
C LEU A 67 6.53 -5.02 -13.95
N VAL A 68 5.87 -4.08 -13.29
CA VAL A 68 6.03 -3.82 -11.86
C VAL A 68 5.04 -4.70 -11.11
N GLY A 69 5.55 -5.69 -10.38
CA GLY A 69 4.73 -6.61 -9.62
C GLY A 69 4.44 -6.12 -8.20
N THR A 70 3.44 -5.25 -8.04
CA THR A 70 2.97 -4.75 -6.73
C THR A 70 2.71 -5.88 -5.75
N VAL A 71 2.05 -6.95 -6.19
CA VAL A 71 1.75 -8.12 -5.34
C VAL A 71 3.01 -8.81 -4.82
N PHE A 72 4.10 -8.83 -5.60
CA PHE A 72 5.36 -9.44 -5.19
C PHE A 72 6.11 -8.54 -4.22
N VAL A 73 6.16 -7.23 -4.48
CA VAL A 73 6.77 -6.25 -3.55
C VAL A 73 6.06 -6.27 -2.20
N HIS A 74 4.73 -6.28 -2.20
CA HIS A 74 3.91 -6.30 -0.99
C HIS A 74 3.99 -7.61 -0.21
N ARG A 75 4.43 -8.71 -0.84
CA ARG A 75 4.60 -10.02 -0.20
C ARG A 75 6.07 -10.44 -0.06
N ASN A 76 7.01 -9.53 -0.32
CA ASN A 76 8.43 -9.82 -0.19
C ASN A 76 8.81 -9.90 1.30
N PRO A 77 9.27 -11.06 1.82
CA PRO A 77 9.58 -11.25 3.23
C PRO A 77 10.73 -10.37 3.73
N VAL A 78 11.60 -9.86 2.83
CA VAL A 78 12.65 -8.89 3.17
C VAL A 78 12.07 -7.59 3.72
N HIS A 79 10.89 -7.18 3.23
CA HIS A 79 10.22 -5.95 3.63
C HIS A 79 8.99 -6.21 4.53
N TRP A 80 8.43 -7.42 4.45
CA TRP A 80 7.19 -7.81 5.13
C TRP A 80 7.35 -9.16 5.82
N PRO A 81 7.88 -9.22 7.06
CA PRO A 81 8.00 -10.47 7.82
C PRO A 81 6.65 -11.16 7.94
N ASP A 82 6.57 -12.48 7.74
CA ASP A 82 5.30 -13.23 7.62
C ASP A 82 4.33 -12.58 6.61
N PRO A 83 4.72 -12.46 5.33
CA PRO A 83 4.08 -11.54 4.39
C PRO A 83 2.62 -11.86 4.10
N LEU A 84 2.17 -13.09 4.33
CA LEU A 84 0.79 -13.53 4.13
C LEU A 84 -0.10 -13.36 5.36
N LYS A 85 0.49 -13.06 6.53
CA LYS A 85 -0.26 -12.74 7.75
C LYS A 85 -0.89 -11.35 7.61
N PHE A 86 -2.20 -11.31 7.76
CA PHE A 86 -2.95 -10.05 7.86
C PHE A 86 -2.68 -9.40 9.22
N ASP A 87 -1.95 -8.28 9.21
CA ASP A 87 -1.57 -7.56 10.41
C ASP A 87 -1.63 -6.03 10.21
N PRO A 88 -2.72 -5.36 10.63
CA PRO A 88 -2.87 -3.91 10.53
C PRO A 88 -1.79 -3.12 11.29
N ASP A 89 -1.18 -3.69 12.33
CA ASP A 89 -0.19 -2.98 13.16
C ASP A 89 1.13 -2.75 12.40
N ARG A 90 1.32 -3.40 11.25
CA ARG A 90 2.38 -3.03 10.29
C ARG A 90 2.30 -1.57 9.87
N PHE A 91 1.11 -0.96 9.87
CA PHE A 91 0.90 0.43 9.48
C PHE A 91 0.84 1.39 10.68
N LEU A 92 1.29 0.97 11.86
CA LEU A 92 1.60 1.90 12.94
C LEU A 92 2.61 2.97 12.48
N PRO A 93 2.50 4.23 12.93
CA PRO A 93 3.35 5.33 12.48
C PRO A 93 4.86 5.02 12.55
N GLU A 94 5.31 4.43 13.65
CA GLU A 94 6.70 4.04 13.90
C GLU A 94 7.22 2.96 12.96
N ASN A 95 6.34 2.07 12.49
CA ASN A 95 6.67 1.03 11.51
C ASN A 95 6.65 1.59 10.09
N ALA A 96 5.67 2.44 9.78
CA ALA A 96 5.55 3.10 8.49
C ALA A 96 6.72 4.07 8.23
N ALA A 97 7.18 4.80 9.25
CA ALA A 97 8.29 5.75 9.14
C ALA A 97 9.64 5.10 8.78
N LYS A 98 9.85 3.84 9.19
CA LYS A 98 11.08 3.08 8.90
C LYS A 98 11.04 2.38 7.54
N ARG A 99 9.88 2.34 6.89
CA ARG A 99 9.66 1.57 5.68
C ARG A 99 10.16 2.34 4.46
N HIS A 100 10.87 1.65 3.56
CA HIS A 100 11.26 2.24 2.28
C HIS A 100 10.01 2.64 1.45
N PRO A 101 9.94 3.85 0.88
CA PRO A 101 8.74 4.37 0.22
C PRO A 101 8.17 3.46 -0.88
N CYS A 102 9.03 2.78 -1.64
CA CYS A 102 8.62 1.91 -2.75
C CYS A 102 8.16 0.49 -2.34
N THR A 103 8.02 0.20 -1.04
CA THR A 103 7.61 -1.14 -0.57
C THR A 103 6.11 -1.26 -0.26
N TYR A 104 5.41 -0.11 -0.18
CA TYR A 104 3.95 -0.04 -0.10
C TYR A 104 3.40 0.89 -1.18
N ILE A 105 3.19 0.32 -2.37
CA ILE A 105 2.71 1.02 -3.59
C ILE A 105 1.32 0.54 -4.08
N PRO A 106 0.28 0.52 -3.24
CA PRO A 106 -1.05 0.01 -3.61
C PRO A 106 -1.69 0.76 -4.78
N PHE A 107 -1.26 2.00 -5.00
CA PHE A 107 -1.74 2.90 -6.04
C PHE A 107 -0.62 3.34 -6.99
N SER A 108 0.40 2.49 -7.18
CA SER A 108 1.65 2.83 -7.88
C SER A 108 2.47 3.92 -7.15
N TYR A 109 3.58 4.34 -7.76
CA TYR A 109 4.46 5.40 -7.28
C TYR A 109 4.90 6.31 -8.44
N GLY A 110 5.31 7.54 -8.14
CA GLY A 110 5.80 8.51 -9.13
C GLY A 110 4.69 9.22 -9.92
N PRO A 111 5.02 9.88 -11.05
CA PRO A 111 4.15 10.84 -11.75
C PRO A 111 2.93 10.22 -12.46
N ARG A 112 2.81 8.89 -12.44
CA ARG A 112 1.72 8.13 -13.10
C ARG A 112 1.04 7.19 -12.09
N ASN A 113 0.91 7.64 -10.85
CA ASN A 113 0.14 6.98 -9.81
C ASN A 113 -1.36 7.31 -9.93
N CYS A 114 -2.19 6.66 -9.11
CA CYS A 114 -3.63 6.94 -9.05
C CYS A 114 -3.89 8.39 -8.57
N ILE A 115 -4.93 9.03 -9.12
CA ILE A 115 -5.42 10.39 -8.79
C ILE A 115 -6.80 10.29 -8.17
#